data_AF-A0A3D8QAB6-F1
#
_entry.id   AF-A0A3D8QAB6-F1
#
_cell.length_a   1.000
_cell.length_b   1.000
_cell.length_c   1.000
_cell.angle_alpha   90.00
_cell.angle_beta   90.00
_cell.angle_gamma   90.00
#
_symmetry.space_group_name_H-M   'P 1'
#
loop_
_entity.id
_entity.type
_entity.pdbx_description
1 polymer ?
#
loop_
_entity_poly.entity_id
_entity_poly.type
_entity_poly.pdbx_seq_one_letter_code
_entity_poly.pdbx_strand_id
1 'polypeptide(L)'
;MKFLSTLVSIAALTSVVSANTCNQIIANSGFISSYSILTDGTVPDIPGICGGLWDNLKHFSDCIGVSASTCESYQADPGRLLWKFENGANCNAGMVESAWWEATKNQWGSITC
;
A
#
# COMPACT_ATOMS: atom_id res chain seq x y z
N MET A 1 28.35 36.06 37.54
CA MET A 1 27.06 35.61 36.97
C MET A 1 27.38 34.74 35.78
N LYS A 2 27.02 33.45 35.81
CA LYS A 2 27.48 32.43 34.84
C LYS A 2 26.25 31.93 34.09
N PHE A 3 26.07 32.39 32.85
CA PHE A 3 24.95 31.97 32.00
C PHE A 3 25.33 30.67 31.27
N LEU A 4 24.63 29.57 31.58
CA LEU A 4 24.70 28.35 30.79
C LEU A 4 23.81 28.51 29.56
N SER A 5 24.42 28.51 28.37
CA SER A 5 23.72 28.40 27.10
C SER A 5 23.56 26.93 26.73
N THR A 6 22.34 26.39 26.85
CA THR A 6 21.98 25.06 26.36
C THR A 6 21.56 25.15 24.89
N LEU A 7 22.33 24.53 24.01
CA LEU A 7 21.97 24.31 22.61
C LEU A 7 21.10 23.06 22.52
N VAL A 8 19.84 23.22 22.10
CA VAL A 8 18.96 22.11 21.74
C VAL A 8 19.15 21.83 20.25
N SER A 9 19.78 20.69 19.92
CA SER A 9 19.93 20.23 18.54
C SER A 9 18.66 19.51 18.10
N ILE A 10 17.96 20.05 17.10
CA ILE A 10 16.83 19.39 16.43
C ILE A 10 17.43 18.48 15.35
N ALA A 11 17.44 17.16 15.59
CA ALA A 11 17.74 16.19 14.56
C ALA A 11 16.53 16.09 13.62
N ALA A 12 16.67 16.56 12.38
CA ALA A 12 15.67 16.36 11.35
C ALA A 12 15.66 14.87 10.95
N LEU A 13 14.59 14.16 11.29
CA LEU A 13 14.33 12.80 10.80
C LEU A 13 14.01 12.92 9.31
N THR A 14 15.00 12.74 8.45
CA THR A 14 14.76 12.51 7.02
C THR A 14 14.15 11.12 6.89
N SER A 15 12.83 11.04 6.98
CA SER A 15 12.10 9.83 6.60
C SER A 15 12.45 9.55 5.15
N VAL A 16 13.15 8.44 4.91
CA VAL A 16 13.17 7.82 3.58
C VAL A 16 11.73 7.46 3.27
N VAL A 17 11.07 8.29 2.46
CA VAL A 17 9.76 7.95 1.90
C VAL A 17 10.03 6.79 0.95
N SER A 18 9.76 5.56 1.38
CA SER A 18 9.76 4.44 0.45
C SER A 18 8.60 4.66 -0.52
N ALA A 19 8.89 4.73 -1.81
CA ALA A 19 7.91 5.01 -2.85
C ALA A 19 7.30 3.68 -3.29
N ASN A 20 6.43 3.12 -2.46
CA ASN A 20 5.59 2.02 -2.93
C ASN A 20 4.84 2.46 -4.19
N THR A 21 4.77 1.55 -5.15
CA THR A 21 4.14 1.83 -6.43
C THR A 21 2.71 1.32 -6.40
N CYS A 22 1.78 2.11 -6.95
CA CYS A 22 0.49 1.60 -7.38
C CYS A 22 0.34 1.89 -8.86
N ASN A 23 0.00 0.86 -9.63
CA ASN A 23 -0.38 0.99 -11.03
C ASN A 23 -1.84 0.58 -11.17
N GLN A 24 -2.68 1.52 -11.60
CA GLN A 24 -4.07 1.27 -11.98
C GLN A 24 -4.20 1.26 -13.50
N ILE A 25 -4.76 0.19 -14.05
CA ILE A 25 -5.11 0.09 -15.47
C ILE A 25 -6.62 -0.08 -15.58
N ILE A 26 -7.26 0.77 -16.37
CA ILE A 26 -8.69 0.67 -16.67
C ILE A 26 -8.85 -0.02 -18.03
N ALA A 27 -9.52 -1.17 -18.06
CA ALA A 27 -9.70 -2.04 -19.21
C ALA A 27 -11.19 -2.22 -19.58
N ASN A 28 -11.44 -2.91 -20.69
CA ASN A 28 -12.79 -3.18 -21.23
C ASN A 28 -13.66 -1.92 -21.26
N SER A 29 -13.25 -0.90 -22.01
CA SER A 29 -14.01 0.36 -22.16
C SER A 29 -14.40 1.06 -20.86
N GLY A 30 -13.69 0.82 -19.75
CA GLY A 30 -13.98 1.45 -18.46
C GLY A 30 -14.67 0.55 -17.44
N PHE A 31 -14.91 -0.73 -17.72
CA PHE A 31 -15.66 -1.62 -16.82
C PHE A 31 -14.79 -2.38 -15.81
N ILE A 32 -13.49 -2.55 -16.09
CA ILE A 32 -12.58 -3.30 -15.21
C ILE A 32 -11.43 -2.38 -14.78
N SER A 33 -11.11 -2.38 -13.49
CA SER A 33 -9.88 -1.80 -12.95
C SER A 33 -8.94 -2.91 -12.50
N SER A 34 -7.70 -2.87 -12.99
CA SER A 34 -6.60 -3.72 -12.53
C SER A 34 -5.68 -2.88 -11.65
N TYR A 35 -5.36 -3.39 -10.47
CA TYR A 35 -4.46 -2.75 -9.51
C TYR A 35 -3.25 -3.64 -9.29
N SER A 36 -2.07 -3.04 -9.29
CA SER A 36 -0.81 -3.69 -8.94
C SER A 36 -0.01 -2.80 -8.00
N ILE A 37 0.15 -3.25 -6.78
CA ILE A 37 0.86 -2.55 -5.71
C ILE A 37 2.11 -3.34 -5.34
N LEU A 38 3.26 -2.67 -5.29
CA LEU A 38 4.54 -3.27 -4.90
C LEU A 38 5.23 -2.40 -3.83
N THR A 39 5.57 -2.98 -2.68
CA THR A 39 6.36 -2.27 -1.66
C THR A 39 7.78 -2.04 -2.13
N ASP A 40 8.44 -1.01 -1.63
CA ASP A 40 9.87 -0.76 -1.85
C ASP A 40 10.77 -1.42 -0.81
N GLY A 41 10.19 -1.85 0.31
CA GLY A 41 10.92 -2.47 1.42
C GLY A 41 10.43 -3.88 1.76
N THR A 42 11.21 -4.55 2.60
CA THR A 42 10.88 -5.87 3.15
C THR A 42 9.68 -5.79 4.10
N VAL A 43 8.75 -6.72 3.93
CA VAL A 43 7.56 -6.92 4.75
C VAL A 43 7.74 -8.21 5.56
N PRO A 44 7.85 -8.13 6.89
CA PRO A 44 8.17 -9.28 7.74
C PRO A 44 7.00 -10.27 7.94
N ASP A 45 5.74 -9.87 7.71
CA ASP A 45 4.55 -10.74 7.79
C ASP A 45 3.64 -10.54 6.56
N ILE A 46 4.13 -10.98 5.40
CA ILE A 46 3.36 -10.91 4.14
C ILE A 46 1.99 -11.59 4.26
N PRO A 47 1.85 -12.81 4.81
CA PRO A 47 0.54 -13.45 4.95
C PRO A 47 -0.44 -12.64 5.80
N GLY A 48 -0.02 -12.10 6.95
CA GLY A 48 -0.86 -11.28 7.80
C GLY A 48 -1.26 -9.96 7.13
N ILE A 49 -0.31 -9.27 6.49
CA ILE A 49 -0.59 -8.03 5.74
C ILE A 49 -1.55 -8.31 4.57
N CYS A 50 -1.37 -9.41 3.84
CA CYS A 50 -2.29 -9.83 2.79
C CYS A 50 -3.71 -10.07 3.31
N GLY A 51 -3.85 -10.76 4.45
CA GLY A 51 -5.14 -10.92 5.11
C GLY A 51 -5.79 -9.57 5.41
N GLY A 52 -5.03 -8.65 6.03
CA GLY A 52 -5.50 -7.29 6.30
C GLY A 52 -5.91 -6.52 5.04
N LEU A 53 -5.14 -6.62 3.95
CA LEU A 53 -5.46 -5.93 2.69
C LEU A 53 -6.79 -6.39 2.11
N TRP A 54 -7.00 -7.71 2.03
CA TRP A 54 -8.27 -8.26 1.53
C TRP A 54 -9.44 -8.00 2.47
N ASP A 55 -9.21 -8.10 3.77
CA ASP A 55 -10.25 -7.86 4.78
C ASP A 55 -10.71 -6.40 4.81
N ASN A 56 -9.80 -5.44 4.61
CA ASN A 56 -10.18 -4.04 4.53
C ASN A 56 -10.78 -3.68 3.17
N LEU A 57 -10.34 -4.32 2.08
CA LEU A 57 -10.91 -4.08 0.75
C LEU A 57 -12.36 -4.60 0.65
N LYS A 58 -12.65 -5.80 1.19
CA LYS A 58 -14.00 -6.41 1.10
C LYS A 58 -15.08 -5.64 1.89
N HIS A 59 -14.70 -4.70 2.75
CA HIS A 59 -15.66 -3.81 3.43
C HIS A 59 -16.36 -2.87 2.43
N PHE A 60 -15.74 -2.58 1.29
CA PHE A 60 -16.36 -1.82 0.21
C PHE A 60 -17.14 -2.77 -0.68
N SER A 61 -18.47 -2.60 -0.73
CA SER A 61 -19.35 -3.45 -1.55
C SER A 61 -18.99 -3.43 -3.03
N ASP A 62 -18.50 -2.28 -3.51
CA ASP A 62 -18.03 -2.11 -4.89
C ASP A 62 -16.74 -2.90 -5.20
N CYS A 63 -16.02 -3.36 -4.17
CA CYS A 63 -14.78 -4.11 -4.29
C CYS A 63 -14.90 -5.61 -3.97
N ILE A 64 -16.10 -6.17 -3.75
CA ILE A 64 -16.25 -7.60 -3.39
C ILE A 64 -15.87 -8.54 -4.55
N GLY A 65 -16.08 -8.11 -5.80
CA GLY A 65 -15.89 -8.90 -7.03
C GLY A 65 -14.43 -9.09 -7.46
N VAL A 66 -13.49 -9.27 -6.53
CA VAL A 66 -12.07 -9.46 -6.83
C VAL A 66 -11.83 -10.68 -7.71
N SER A 67 -11.08 -10.50 -8.79
CA SER A 67 -10.58 -11.56 -9.66
C SER A 67 -9.07 -11.37 -9.94
N ALA A 68 -8.46 -12.36 -10.61
CA ALA A 68 -7.03 -12.33 -10.97
C ALA A 68 -6.09 -11.94 -9.81
N SER A 69 -6.42 -12.38 -8.60
CA SER A 69 -5.81 -11.88 -7.37
C SER A 69 -4.48 -12.56 -7.05
N THR A 70 -3.57 -11.79 -6.47
CA THR A 70 -2.28 -12.23 -5.98
C THR A 70 -1.92 -11.37 -4.79
N CYS A 71 -1.48 -11.99 -3.69
CA CYS A 71 -0.88 -11.29 -2.57
C CYS A 71 0.20 -12.17 -1.97
N GLU A 72 1.45 -11.87 -2.31
CA GLU A 72 2.59 -12.74 -1.99
C GLU A 72 3.91 -11.98 -2.01
N SER A 73 4.99 -12.68 -1.65
CA SER A 73 6.35 -12.17 -1.82
C SER A 73 6.67 -12.04 -3.31
N TYR A 74 7.18 -10.89 -3.71
CA TYR A 74 7.59 -10.63 -5.08
C TYR A 74 8.78 -11.51 -5.46
N GLN A 75 8.64 -12.28 -6.55
CA GLN A 75 9.59 -13.33 -6.90
C GLN A 75 10.96 -12.79 -7.29
N ALA A 76 11.01 -11.62 -7.94
CA ALA A 76 12.27 -11.02 -8.39
C ALA A 76 13.08 -10.40 -7.23
N ASP A 77 12.42 -10.11 -6.11
CA ASP A 77 13.04 -9.48 -4.93
C ASP A 77 12.31 -9.93 -3.65
N PRO A 78 12.69 -11.11 -3.11
CA PRO A 78 12.00 -11.75 -1.99
C PRO A 78 11.94 -10.86 -0.75
N GLY A 79 10.78 -10.85 -0.10
CA GLY A 79 10.50 -10.02 1.06
C GLY A 79 9.74 -8.74 0.72
N ARG A 80 9.71 -8.31 -0.55
CA ARG A 80 8.77 -7.26 -0.98
C ARG A 80 7.39 -7.85 -1.19
N LEU A 81 6.35 -7.10 -0.83
CA LEU A 81 4.97 -7.51 -1.00
C LEU A 81 4.46 -7.06 -2.38
N LEU A 82 3.96 -8.00 -3.17
CA LEU A 82 3.14 -7.74 -4.35
C LEU A 82 1.67 -7.98 -3.99
N TRP A 83 0.83 -6.97 -4.16
CA TRP A 83 -0.62 -7.06 -4.04
C TRP A 83 -1.27 -6.64 -5.36
N LYS A 84 -1.90 -7.60 -6.05
CA LYS A 84 -2.46 -7.41 -7.40
C LYS A 84 -3.84 -8.01 -7.51
N PHE A 85 -4.75 -7.34 -8.20
CA PHE A 85 -6.09 -7.86 -8.50
C PHE A 85 -6.78 -7.09 -9.62
N GLU A 86 -7.87 -7.65 -10.12
CA GLU A 86 -8.86 -6.99 -10.94
C GLU A 86 -10.19 -6.87 -10.20
N ASN A 87 -10.98 -5.85 -10.55
CA ASN A 87 -12.32 -5.65 -10.04
C ASN A 87 -13.18 -4.85 -11.04
N GLY A 88 -14.47 -4.71 -10.74
CA GLY A 88 -15.33 -3.75 -11.42
C GLY A 88 -14.85 -2.31 -11.20
N ALA A 89 -15.06 -1.44 -12.18
CA ALA A 89 -14.58 -0.05 -12.14
C ALA A 89 -15.17 0.82 -11.01
N ASN A 90 -16.24 0.36 -10.37
CA ASN A 90 -16.77 1.01 -9.17
C ASN A 90 -15.82 0.90 -7.97
N CYS A 91 -14.99 -0.15 -7.91
CA CYS A 91 -13.89 -0.25 -6.97
C CYS A 91 -12.80 0.73 -7.38
N ASN A 92 -12.88 1.96 -6.86
CA ASN A 92 -12.02 3.07 -7.24
C ASN A 92 -10.72 3.11 -6.40
N ALA A 93 -9.77 3.92 -6.87
CA ALA A 93 -8.47 4.10 -6.23
C ALA A 93 -8.54 4.43 -4.74
N GLY A 94 -9.43 5.34 -4.32
CA GLY A 94 -9.55 5.74 -2.91
C GLY A 94 -9.92 4.59 -1.97
N MET A 95 -10.69 3.61 -2.46
CA MET A 95 -11.00 2.40 -1.67
C MET A 95 -9.76 1.51 -1.51
N VAL A 96 -8.96 1.37 -2.56
CA VAL A 96 -7.69 0.61 -2.54
C VAL A 96 -6.66 1.28 -1.65
N GLU A 97 -6.52 2.60 -1.76
CA GLU A 97 -5.68 3.44 -0.89
C GLU A 97 -6.10 3.36 0.58
N SER A 98 -7.40 3.37 0.86
CA SER A 98 -7.94 3.19 2.21
C SER A 98 -7.62 1.80 2.76
N ALA A 99 -7.81 0.75 1.97
CA ALA A 99 -7.49 -0.62 2.39
C ALA A 99 -5.98 -0.78 2.67
N TRP A 100 -5.14 -0.16 1.85
CA TRP A 100 -3.71 -0.08 2.05
C TRP A 100 -3.34 0.58 3.38
N TRP A 101 -3.90 1.77 3.65
CA TRP A 101 -3.67 2.47 4.91
C TRP A 101 -4.10 1.63 6.10
N GLU A 102 -5.26 0.98 6.04
CA GLU A 102 -5.77 0.21 7.18
C GLU A 102 -4.88 -1.00 7.51
N ALA A 103 -4.40 -1.72 6.49
CA ALA A 103 -3.56 -2.90 6.67
C ALA A 103 -2.11 -2.55 7.05
N THR A 104 -1.57 -1.47 6.50
CA THR A 104 -0.12 -1.18 6.57
C THR A 104 0.24 0.02 7.42
N LYS A 105 -0.72 0.91 7.70
CA LYS A 105 -0.51 2.23 8.29
C LYS A 105 0.58 3.04 7.58
N ASN A 106 0.74 2.84 6.27
CA ASN A 106 1.80 3.39 5.41
C ASN A 106 3.22 3.18 5.94
N GLN A 107 3.48 2.11 6.69
CA GLN A 107 4.84 1.78 7.14
C GLN A 107 5.83 1.61 5.97
N TRP A 108 5.32 1.27 4.79
CA TRP A 108 6.08 1.16 3.53
C TRP A 108 5.72 2.24 2.50
N GLY A 109 5.23 3.38 2.96
CA GLY A 109 4.80 4.50 2.11
C GLY A 109 3.30 4.53 1.88
N SER A 110 2.80 5.71 1.50
CA SER A 110 1.43 5.88 0.99
C SER A 110 1.38 5.58 -0.49
N ILE A 111 0.41 4.78 -0.93
CA ILE A 111 0.14 4.61 -2.35
C ILE A 111 -0.75 5.74 -2.89
N THR A 112 -0.63 5.98 -4.19
CA THR A 112 -1.59 6.74 -4.98
C THR A 112 -1.90 5.95 -6.24
N CYS A 113 -3.16 5.56 -6.37
CA CYS A 113 -3.71 4.89 -7.54
C CYS A 113 -4.62 5.91 -8.28
#